data_AF-A0A845S5U9-F1
#
_entry.id   AF-A0A845S5U9-F1
#
_cell.length_a   1.000
_cell.length_b   1.000
_cell.length_c   1.000
_cell.angle_alpha   90.00
_cell.angle_beta   90.00
_cell.angle_gamma   90.00
#
_symmetry.space_group_name_H-M   'P 1'
#
loop_
_entity.id
_entity.type
_entity.pdbx_description
1 polymer ?
#
loop_
_entity_poly.entity_id
_entity_poly.type
_entity_poly.pdbx_seq_one_letter_code
_entity_poly.pdbx_strand_id
1 'polypeptide(L)'
;AIFYKKSTMIAFAFILFISGFTPLPFNLLAIASGFVHFNFPLFAATALFTRGSRYFLLAYFFSKFGPKIQEQIDKKFSTFLIWIIGSFAIVIAGMYLFYIKFPQYFIA
;
A
#
# COMPACT_ATOMS: atom_id res chain seq x y z
N ALA A 1 28.27 -20.49 -2.61
CA ALA A 1 29.49 -19.81 -2.13
C ALA A 1 29.73 -18.39 -2.70
N ILE A 2 29.00 -17.93 -3.73
CA ILE A 2 29.21 -16.61 -4.37
C ILE A 2 28.79 -15.42 -3.47
N PHE A 3 27.92 -15.66 -2.48
CA PHE A 3 27.27 -14.61 -1.69
C PHE A 3 28.03 -14.11 -0.45
N TYR A 4 29.15 -14.74 -0.05
CA TYR A 4 29.86 -14.39 1.19
C TYR A 4 31.03 -13.41 1.01
N LYS A 5 31.24 -12.91 -0.22
CA LYS A 5 32.30 -11.93 -0.48
C LYS A 5 31.90 -10.59 0.15
N LYS A 6 32.81 -9.93 0.87
CA LYS A 6 32.60 -8.60 1.49
C LYS A 6 32.02 -7.56 0.53
N SER A 7 32.41 -7.62 -0.75
CA SER A 7 31.87 -6.79 -1.83
C SER A 7 30.39 -7.07 -2.12
N THR A 8 29.96 -8.33 -2.04
CA THR A 8 28.56 -8.75 -2.28
C THR A 8 27.65 -8.30 -1.14
N MET A 9 28.15 -8.28 0.11
CA MET A 9 27.36 -7.79 1.25
C MET A 9 27.05 -6.29 1.14
N ILE A 10 28.02 -5.48 0.70
CA ILE A 10 27.84 -4.03 0.51
C ILE A 10 26.87 -3.79 -0.65
N ALA A 11 27.05 -4.47 -1.78
CA ALA A 11 26.14 -4.38 -2.92
C ALA A 11 24.69 -4.75 -2.54
N PHE A 12 24.51 -5.81 -1.72
CA PHE A 12 23.20 -6.24 -1.25
C PHE A 12 22.55 -5.20 -0.32
N ALA A 13 23.32 -4.52 0.54
CA ALA A 13 22.82 -3.41 1.35
C ALA A 13 22.35 -2.22 0.50
N PHE A 14 23.06 -1.88 -0.58
CA PHE A 14 22.63 -0.84 -1.53
C PHE A 14 21.35 -1.24 -2.28
N ILE A 15 21.22 -2.50 -2.69
CA ILE A 15 20.00 -3.01 -3.35
C ILE A 15 18.81 -2.96 -2.38
N LEU A 16 19.00 -3.39 -1.13
CA LEU A 16 18.00 -3.24 -0.06
C LEU A 16 17.63 -1.78 0.14
N PHE A 17 18.62 -0.88 0.15
CA PHE A 17 18.41 0.55 0.30
C PHE A 17 17.53 1.13 -0.83
N ILE A 18 17.91 0.87 -2.07
CA ILE A 18 17.19 1.36 -3.26
C ILE A 18 15.80 0.73 -3.36
N SER A 19 15.64 -0.53 -2.96
CA SER A 19 14.34 -1.22 -2.96
C SER A 19 13.32 -0.61 -1.99
N GLY A 20 13.78 0.10 -0.96
CA GLY A 20 12.89 0.84 -0.06
C GLY A 20 12.21 2.04 -0.72
N PHE A 21 12.88 2.65 -1.70
CA PHE A 21 12.42 3.85 -2.42
C PHE A 21 11.78 3.55 -3.78
N THR A 22 12.12 2.43 -4.40
CA THR A 22 11.50 1.95 -5.65
C THR A 22 10.27 1.09 -5.36
N PRO A 23 9.36 0.86 -6.34
CA PRO A 23 8.25 -0.09 -6.18
C PRO A 23 8.69 -1.56 -6.13
N LEU A 24 9.98 -1.85 -5.88
CA LEU A 24 10.47 -3.20 -5.68
C LEU A 24 9.96 -3.74 -4.33
N PRO A 25 9.52 -5.01 -4.27
CA PRO A 25 8.97 -5.61 -3.06
C PRO A 25 10.09 -5.87 -2.03
N PHE A 26 10.33 -4.91 -1.14
CA PHE A 26 11.28 -5.00 -0.04
C PHE A 26 11.14 -6.30 0.79
N ASN A 27 9.92 -6.81 0.95
CA ASN A 27 9.66 -8.04 1.70
C ASN A 27 10.33 -9.27 1.04
N LEU A 28 10.45 -9.31 -0.29
CA LEU A 28 11.17 -10.38 -0.99
C LEU A 28 12.68 -10.31 -0.72
N LEU A 29 13.24 -9.09 -0.67
CA LEU A 29 14.66 -8.89 -0.36
C LEU A 29 14.97 -9.17 1.12
N ALA A 30 14.02 -8.89 2.02
CA ALA A 30 14.12 -9.27 3.43
C ALA A 30 14.18 -10.79 3.59
N ILE A 31 13.31 -11.54 2.91
CA ILE A 31 13.35 -13.01 2.90
C ILE A 31 14.68 -13.49 2.31
N ALA A 32 15.08 -12.95 1.16
CA ALA A 32 16.36 -13.29 0.51
C ALA A 32 17.57 -13.03 1.42
N SER A 33 17.53 -11.98 2.25
CA SER A 33 18.60 -11.67 3.22
C SER A 33 18.80 -12.76 4.26
N GLY A 34 17.70 -13.41 4.68
CA GLY A 34 17.73 -14.56 5.59
C GLY A 34 18.32 -15.80 4.94
N PHE A 35 17.97 -16.09 3.67
CA PHE A 35 18.56 -17.19 2.89
C PHE A 35 20.07 -17.03 2.65
N VAL A 36 20.54 -15.79 2.59
CA VAL A 36 21.95 -15.44 2.33
C VAL A 36 22.79 -15.39 3.61
N HIS A 37 22.20 -15.61 4.79
CA HIS A 37 22.86 -15.42 6.10
C HIS A 37 23.51 -14.02 6.21
N PHE A 38 22.78 -13.00 5.80
CA PHE A 38 23.26 -11.62 5.87
C PHE A 38 23.38 -11.16 7.33
N ASN A 39 24.30 -10.23 7.60
CA ASN A 39 24.53 -9.73 8.95
C ASN A 39 23.31 -8.97 9.49
N PHE A 40 22.65 -9.53 10.51
CA PHE A 40 21.37 -9.04 11.03
C PHE A 40 21.38 -7.56 11.49
N PRO A 41 22.39 -7.05 12.21
CA PRO A 41 22.44 -5.65 12.61
C PRO A 41 22.54 -4.69 11.43
N LEU A 42 23.29 -5.06 10.37
CA LEU A 42 23.42 -4.25 9.17
C LEU A 42 22.12 -4.27 8.35
N PHE A 43 21.45 -5.42 8.30
CA PHE A 43 20.12 -5.52 7.71
C PHE A 43 19.11 -4.66 8.45
N ALA A 44 19.04 -4.76 9.78
CA ALA A 44 18.12 -4.00 10.61
C ALA A 44 18.34 -2.48 10.45
N ALA A 45 19.60 -2.02 10.47
CA ALA A 45 19.92 -0.61 10.24
C ALA A 45 19.47 -0.14 8.85
N THR A 46 19.78 -0.91 7.79
CA THR A 46 19.39 -0.56 6.41
C THR A 46 17.86 -0.58 6.23
N ALA A 47 17.18 -1.54 6.84
CA ALA A 47 15.72 -1.68 6.83
C ALA A 47 15.02 -0.52 7.57
N LEU A 48 15.54 -0.14 8.73
CA LEU A 48 15.02 0.98 9.52
C LEU A 48 15.18 2.30 8.77
N PHE A 49 16.33 2.54 8.14
CA PHE A 49 16.54 3.75 7.35
C PHE A 49 15.63 3.81 6.12
N THR A 50 15.49 2.70 5.38
CA THR A 50 14.63 2.67 4.17
C THR A 50 13.14 2.80 4.48
N ARG A 51 12.63 1.99 5.41
CA ARG A 51 11.21 2.05 5.78
C ARG A 51 10.91 3.34 6.55
N GLY A 52 11.74 3.65 7.53
CA GLY A 52 11.60 4.85 8.36
C GLY A 52 11.58 6.12 7.53
N SER A 53 12.56 6.32 6.65
CA SER A 53 12.62 7.53 5.81
C SER A 53 11.36 7.71 4.95
N ARG A 54 10.87 6.66 4.29
CA ARG A 54 9.66 6.76 3.46
C ARG A 54 8.44 7.23 4.27
N TYR A 55 8.19 6.60 5.41
CA TYR A 55 7.04 6.96 6.25
C TYR A 55 7.22 8.32 6.93
N PHE A 56 8.44 8.65 7.34
CA PHE A 56 8.75 9.93 7.99
C PHE A 56 8.65 11.10 7.01
N LEU A 57 9.15 10.94 5.78
CA LEU A 57 8.98 11.90 4.70
C LEU A 57 7.51 12.08 4.35
N LEU A 58 6.77 10.98 4.22
CA LEU A 58 5.32 11.04 3.96
C LEU A 58 4.59 11.79 5.07
N ALA A 59 4.85 11.45 6.34
CA ALA A 59 4.25 12.10 7.49
C ALA A 59 4.59 13.60 7.57
N TYR A 60 5.84 13.98 7.26
CA TYR A 60 6.27 15.37 7.20
C TYR A 60 5.52 16.16 6.10
N PHE A 61 5.41 15.58 4.90
CA PHE A 61 4.64 16.17 3.81
C PHE A 61 3.15 16.28 4.18
N PHE A 62 2.55 15.23 4.74
CA PHE A 62 1.16 15.26 5.18
C PHE A 62 0.92 16.22 6.33
N SER A 63 1.87 16.42 7.25
CA SER A 63 1.73 17.42 8.31
C SER A 63 1.70 18.84 7.75
N LYS A 64 2.53 19.14 6.74
CA LYS A 64 2.61 20.47 6.13
C LYS A 64 1.49 20.75 5.12
N PHE A 65 1.10 19.76 4.32
CA PHE A 65 0.09 19.89 3.27
C PHE A 65 -1.30 19.38 3.68
N GLY A 66 -1.41 18.72 4.84
CA GLY A 66 -2.64 18.16 5.39
C GLY A 66 -3.81 19.14 5.44
N PRO A 67 -3.66 20.37 5.94
CA PRO A 67 -4.76 21.33 6.00
C PRO A 67 -5.32 21.69 4.62
N LYS A 68 -4.45 21.86 3.61
CA LYS A 68 -4.86 22.15 2.23
C LYS A 68 -5.55 20.96 1.57
N ILE A 69 -5.07 19.75 1.86
CA ILE A 69 -5.66 18.51 1.34
C ILE A 69 -7.02 18.26 1.99
N GLN A 70 -7.15 18.51 3.30
CA GLN A 70 -8.40 18.35 4.04
C GLN A 70 -9.49 19.26 3.48
N GLU A 71 -9.19 20.54 3.23
CA GLU A 71 -10.18 21.47 2.64
C GLU A 71 -10.63 21.05 1.23
N GLN A 72 -9.72 20.47 0.43
CA GLN A 72 -10.05 19.95 -0.90
C GLN A 72 -10.87 18.66 -0.82
N ILE A 73 -10.58 17.79 0.15
CA ILE A 73 -11.35 16.57 0.39
C ILE A 73 -12.75 16.94 0.87
N ASP A 74 -12.90 17.80 1.87
CA ASP A 74 -14.20 18.16 2.44
C ASP A 74 -15.16 18.74 1.37
N LYS A 75 -14.65 19.56 0.46
CA LYS A 75 -15.42 20.11 -0.67
C LYS A 75 -15.91 19.05 -1.67
N LYS A 76 -15.15 17.97 -1.89
CA LYS A 76 -15.49 16.92 -2.88
C LYS A 76 -16.09 15.67 -2.24
N PHE A 77 -15.91 15.49 -0.93
CA PHE A 77 -16.34 14.32 -0.18
C PHE A 77 -17.86 14.19 -0.16
N SER A 78 -18.58 15.31 -0.04
CA SER A 78 -20.05 15.32 -0.12
C SER A 78 -20.54 14.81 -1.49
N THR A 79 -19.99 15.31 -2.60
CA THR A 79 -20.35 14.85 -3.95
C THR A 79 -19.98 13.38 -4.18
N PHE A 80 -18.82 12.96 -3.69
CA PHE A 80 -18.37 11.57 -3.79
C PHE A 80 -19.26 10.62 -2.99
N LEU A 81 -19.65 10.99 -1.77
CA LEU A 81 -20.59 10.25 -0.94
C LEU A 81 -21.96 10.11 -1.62
N ILE A 82 -22.48 11.20 -2.19
CA ILE A 82 -23.76 11.17 -2.93
C ILE A 82 -23.68 10.20 -4.10
N TRP A 83 -22.56 10.17 -4.85
CA TRP A 83 -22.34 9.23 -5.94
C TRP A 83 -22.27 7.76 -5.47
N ILE A 84 -21.59 7.50 -4.35
CA ILE A 84 -21.51 6.15 -3.78
C ILE A 84 -22.89 5.69 -3.31
N ILE A 85 -23.58 6.51 -2.52
CA ILE A 85 -24.89 6.17 -1.98
C ILE A 85 -25.91 6.02 -3.11
N GLY A 86 -25.88 6.92 -4.10
CA GLY A 86 -26.73 6.85 -5.29
C GLY A 86 -26.51 5.59 -6.11
N SER A 87 -25.25 5.20 -6.35
CA SER A 87 -24.95 3.97 -7.09
C SER A 87 -25.40 2.71 -6.34
N PHE A 88 -25.19 2.65 -5.02
CA PHE A 88 -25.72 1.55 -4.19
C PHE A 88 -27.25 1.49 -4.22
N ALA A 89 -27.93 2.64 -4.09
CA ALA A 89 -29.39 2.69 -4.12
C ALA A 89 -29.95 2.20 -5.46
N ILE A 90 -29.31 2.57 -6.58
CA ILE A 90 -29.70 2.10 -7.93
C ILE A 90 -29.55 0.58 -8.05
N VAL A 91 -28.44 0.01 -7.57
CA VAL A 91 -28.21 -1.44 -7.60
C VAL A 91 -29.26 -2.18 -6.78
N ILE A 92 -29.55 -1.70 -5.57
CA ILE A 92 -30.55 -2.33 -4.69
C ILE A 92 -31.95 -2.21 -5.30
N ALA A 93 -32.32 -1.04 -5.84
CA ALA A 93 -33.60 -0.85 -6.50
C ALA A 93 -33.73 -1.74 -7.75
N GLY A 94 -32.67 -1.85 -8.55
CA GLY A 94 -32.64 -2.76 -9.70
C GLY A 94 -32.81 -4.22 -9.29
N MET A 95 -32.14 -4.65 -8.22
CA MET A 95 -32.28 -6.00 -7.67
C MET A 95 -33.69 -6.28 -7.13
N TYR A 96 -34.30 -5.31 -6.44
CA TYR A 96 -35.67 -5.41 -5.93
C TYR A 96 -36.71 -5.50 -7.06
N LEU A 97 -36.56 -4.67 -8.10
CA LEU A 97 -37.42 -4.72 -9.29
C LEU A 97 -37.28 -6.04 -10.04
N PHE A 98 -36.05 -6.57 -10.14
CA PHE A 98 -35.80 -7.88 -10.73
C PHE A 98 -36.50 -9.01 -9.97
N TYR A 99 -36.46 -8.97 -8.63
CA TYR A 99 -37.14 -9.94 -7.76
C TYR A 99 -38.67 -9.93 -7.98
N ILE A 100 -39.29 -8.75 -8.07
CA ILE A 100 -40.75 -8.63 -8.30
C ILE A 100 -41.14 -9.12 -9.70
N LYS A 101 -40.33 -8.82 -10.72
CA LYS A 101 -40.64 -9.16 -12.11
C LYS A 101 -40.45 -10.64 -12.42
N PHE A 102 -39.56 -11.32 -11.69
CA PHE A 102 -39.20 -12.72 -11.89
C PHE A 102 -39.30 -13.56 -10.60
N PRO A 103 -40.49 -13.64 -9.97
CA PRO A 103 -40.67 -14.37 -8.71
C PRO A 103 -40.46 -15.88 -8.86
N GLN A 104 -40.67 -16.42 -10.07
CA GLN A 104 -40.59 -17.84 -10.42
C GLN A 104 -39.18 -18.46 -10.30
N TYR A 105 -38.13 -17.64 -10.22
CA TYR A 105 -36.74 -18.11 -10.11
C TYR A 105 -36.24 -18.20 -8.66
N PHE A 106 -36.96 -17.55 -7.73
CA PHE A 106 -36.56 -17.44 -6.32
C PHE A 106 -37.50 -18.20 -5.38
N ILE A 107 -38.70 -18.56 -5.84
CA ILE A 107 -39.64 -19.42 -5.11
C ILE A 107 -39.51 -20.82 -5.72
N ALA A 108 -38.62 -21.64 -5.15
CA ALA A 108 -38.52 -23.08 -5.36
C ALA A 108 -38.57 -23.77 -3.99
#